data_AF-A0A956EXD0-F1
#
_entry.id   AF-A0A956EXD0-F1
#
_cell.length_a   1.000
_cell.length_b   1.000
_cell.length_c   1.000
_cell.angle_alpha   90.00
_cell.angle_beta   90.00
_cell.angle_gamma   90.00
#
_symmetry.space_group_name_H-M   'P 1'
#
loop_
_entity.id
_entity.type
_entity.pdbx_description
1 polymer ?
#
loop_
_entity_poly.entity_id
_entity_poly.type
_entity_poly.pdbx_seq_one_letter_code
_entity_poly.pdbx_strand_id
1 'polypeptide(L)'
;MAESAVQVRKDVYVPMSDGVGLATDIYLPDGPGPFPSLLTRSPYGKDGVISQGTVQRALRWVDRGYAVLVQDCRGSGHSEGEYHYYLDDAADGHDTV
;
A
#
# COMPACT_ATOMS: atom_id res chain seq x y z
N MET A 1 14.93 -17.71 -13.87
CA MET A 1 13.87 -17.18 -13.01
C MET A 1 12.89 -16.52 -13.96
N ALA A 2 11.66 -17.03 -14.07
CA ALA A 2 10.67 -16.43 -14.94
C ALA A 2 10.25 -15.09 -14.33
N GLU A 3 10.29 -14.04 -15.14
CA GLU A 3 9.75 -12.73 -14.81
C GLU A 3 8.22 -12.91 -14.71
N SER A 4 7.68 -12.98 -13.48
CA SER A 4 6.24 -13.06 -13.29
C SER A 4 5.62 -11.70 -13.61
N ALA A 5 4.49 -11.67 -14.32
CA ALA A 5 3.86 -10.43 -14.71
C ALA A 5 3.09 -9.86 -13.51
N VAL A 6 3.74 -9.02 -12.71
CA VAL A 6 3.07 -8.40 -11.56
C VAL A 6 1.92 -7.50 -12.03
N GLN A 7 0.70 -7.79 -11.58
CA GLN A 7 -0.42 -6.88 -11.76
C GLN A 7 -0.31 -5.75 -10.72
N VAL A 8 -0.21 -4.51 -11.18
CA VAL A 8 -0.14 -3.33 -10.33
C VAL A 8 -1.40 -2.50 -10.49
N ARG A 9 -2.06 -2.20 -9.38
CA ARG A 9 -3.14 -1.21 -9.30
C ARG A 9 -2.61 -0.02 -8.50
N LYS A 10 -2.53 1.14 -9.14
CA LYS A 10 -2.05 2.36 -8.50
C LYS A 10 -3.19 3.19 -7.95
N ASP A 11 -2.90 3.94 -6.89
CA ASP A 11 -3.79 4.95 -6.31
C ASP A 11 -5.22 4.44 -6.05
N VAL A 12 -5.32 3.22 -5.52
CA VAL A 12 -6.60 2.69 -5.03
C VAL A 12 -6.91 3.39 -3.70
N TYR A 13 -7.94 4.22 -3.70
CA TYR A 13 -8.39 4.93 -2.50
C TYR A 13 -9.20 4.00 -1.60
N VAL A 14 -8.65 3.72 -0.41
CA VAL A 14 -9.32 2.94 0.63
C VAL A 14 -10.03 3.92 1.57
N PRO A 15 -11.37 3.91 1.65
CA PRO A 15 -12.10 4.83 2.51
C PRO A 15 -11.97 4.41 3.97
N MET A 16 -11.55 5.33 4.83
CA MET A 16 -11.57 5.17 6.29
C MET A 16 -12.99 5.38 6.83
N SER A 17 -13.22 5.06 8.11
CA SER A 17 -14.54 5.21 8.76
C SER A 17 -15.07 6.65 8.76
N ASP A 18 -14.20 7.65 8.66
CA ASP A 18 -14.55 9.07 8.56
C ASP A 18 -14.69 9.56 7.10
N GLY A 19 -14.55 8.67 6.12
CA GLY A 19 -14.72 8.94 4.70
C GLY A 19 -13.47 9.42 3.97
N VAL A 20 -12.34 9.64 4.67
CA VAL A 20 -11.08 10.02 4.04
C VAL A 20 -10.51 8.85 3.23
N GLY A 21 -10.11 9.11 1.99
CA GLY A 21 -9.50 8.12 1.12
C GLY A 21 -7.98 8.05 1.30
N LEU A 22 -7.46 6.88 1.69
CA LEU A 22 -6.02 6.62 1.72
C LEU A 22 -5.55 5.94 0.43
N ALA A 23 -4.63 6.59 -0.28
CA ALA A 23 -4.09 6.11 -1.55
C ALA A 23 -3.18 4.90 -1.34
N THR A 24 -3.48 3.81 -2.04
CA THR A 24 -2.78 2.52 -1.90
C THR A 24 -2.39 1.95 -3.26
N ASP A 25 -1.11 1.64 -3.44
CA ASP A 25 -0.63 0.84 -4.55
C ASP A 25 -0.70 -0.65 -4.18
N ILE A 26 -1.35 -1.46 -5.01
CA ILE A 26 -1.58 -2.89 -4.79
C ILE A 26 -0.82 -3.68 -5.87
N TYR A 27 0.08 -4.53 -5.42
CA TYR A 27 0.87 -5.45 -6.24
C TYR A 27 0.36 -6.87 -6.02
N LEU A 28 -0.11 -7.52 -7.09
CA LEU A 28 -0.72 -8.85 -7.02
C LEU A 28 0.15 -9.88 -7.77
N PRO A 29 0.27 -11.11 -7.22
CA PRO A 29 0.81 -12.24 -7.98
C PRO A 29 -0.08 -12.58 -9.18
N ASP A 30 0.52 -13.24 -10.16
CA ASP A 30 -0.23 -13.86 -11.25
C ASP A 30 -1.12 -15.02 -10.76
N GLY A 31 -2.26 -15.18 -11.41
CA GLY A 31 -3.20 -16.28 -11.17
C GLY A 31 -4.42 -15.92 -10.32
N PRO A 32 -5.31 -16.89 -10.05
CA PRO A 32 -6.48 -16.69 -9.21
C PRO A 32 -6.09 -16.70 -7.73
N GLY A 33 -6.53 -15.69 -6.99
CA GLY A 33 -6.41 -15.64 -5.52
C GLY A 33 -7.39 -16.57 -4.79
N PRO A 34 -7.54 -16.43 -3.46
CA PRO A 34 -6.99 -15.36 -2.62
C PRO A 34 -5.49 -15.50 -2.35
N PHE A 35 -4.84 -14.38 -2.05
CA PHE A 35 -3.42 -14.31 -1.69
C PHE A 35 -3.26 -13.85 -0.23
N PRO A 36 -2.28 -14.37 0.53
CA PRO A 36 -1.87 -13.72 1.77
C PRO A 36 -1.35 -12.30 1.47
N SER A 37 -1.67 -11.33 2.33
CA SER A 37 -1.36 -9.92 2.10
C SER A 37 -0.30 -9.38 3.07
N LEU A 38 0.57 -8.51 2.55
CA LEU A 38 1.51 -7.69 3.32
C LEU A 38 1.16 -6.22 3.12
N LEU A 39 0.90 -5.50 4.21
CA LEU A 39 0.62 -4.07 4.19
C LEU A 39 1.83 -3.31 4.75
N THR A 40 2.24 -2.24 4.06
CA THR A 40 3.17 -1.24 4.57
C THR A 40 2.52 0.13 4.45
N ARG A 41 2.54 0.88 5.55
CA ARG A 41 2.00 2.25 5.64
C ARG A 41 3.17 3.19 5.91
N SER A 42 3.23 4.31 5.19
CA SER A 42 4.36 5.24 5.26
C SER A 42 3.91 6.69 5.07
N PRO A 43 4.38 7.64 5.89
CA PRO A 43 4.13 9.06 5.68
C PRO A 43 5.06 9.70 4.64
N TYR A 44 6.00 8.93 4.07
CA TYR A 44 7.05 9.43 3.18
C TYR A 44 6.72 9.36 1.68
N GLY A 45 5.45 9.12 1.35
CA GLY A 45 4.99 8.99 -0.04
C GLY A 45 5.43 7.68 -0.70
N LYS A 46 4.50 6.90 -1.23
CA LYS A 46 4.74 5.62 -1.91
C LYS A 46 5.50 5.78 -3.22
N ASP A 47 5.46 6.96 -3.84
CA ASP A 47 6.21 7.33 -5.04
C ASP A 47 7.56 8.03 -4.73
N GLY A 48 7.90 8.25 -3.46
CA GLY A 48 9.10 8.95 -3.01
C GLY A 48 10.41 8.16 -3.15
N VAL A 49 11.55 8.85 -3.09
CA VAL A 49 12.88 8.19 -3.18
C VAL A 49 13.11 7.22 -2.01
N ILE A 50 12.58 7.54 -0.84
CA ILE A 50 12.66 6.69 0.36
C ILE A 50 11.84 5.40 0.17
N SER A 51 10.70 5.45 -0.54
CA SER A 51 9.82 4.32 -0.79
C SER A 51 10.20 3.48 -2.02
N GLN A 52 11.13 3.93 -2.88
CA GLN A 52 11.65 3.13 -4.01
C GLN A 52 12.18 1.76 -3.54
N GLY A 53 12.85 1.73 -2.38
CA GLY A 53 13.30 0.49 -1.76
C GLY A 53 12.15 -0.39 -1.23
N THR A 54 10.97 0.18 -0.98
CA THR A 54 9.76 -0.55 -0.58
C THR A 54 9.16 -1.28 -1.79
N VAL A 55 9.07 -0.62 -2.95
CA VAL A 55 8.55 -1.25 -4.19
C VAL A 55 9.43 -2.43 -4.63
N GLN A 56 10.76 -2.27 -4.63
CA GLN A 56 11.67 -3.39 -4.96
C GLN A 56 11.56 -4.57 -3.97
N ARG A 57 11.26 -4.28 -2.69
CA ARG A 57 10.99 -5.32 -1.69
C ARG A 57 9.62 -5.95 -1.92
N ALA A 58 8.60 -5.18 -2.31
CA ALA A 58 7.27 -5.65 -2.62
C ALA A 58 7.28 -6.73 -3.71
N LEU A 59 7.98 -6.48 -4.82
CA LEU A 59 8.06 -7.43 -5.95
C LEU A 59 8.63 -8.79 -5.53
N ARG A 60 9.60 -8.83 -4.60
CA ARG A 60 10.14 -10.10 -4.08
C ARG A 60 9.11 -10.93 -3.31
N TRP A 61 8.14 -10.29 -2.66
CA TRP A 61 7.07 -10.99 -1.97
C TRP A 61 5.95 -11.39 -2.92
N VAL A 62 5.69 -10.59 -3.96
CA VAL A 62 4.77 -10.93 -5.05
C VAL A 62 5.22 -12.20 -5.77
N ASP A 63 6.51 -12.32 -6.09
CA ASP A 63 7.09 -13.54 -6.67
C ASP A 63 6.96 -14.78 -5.76
N ARG A 64 6.68 -14.58 -4.46
CA ARG A 64 6.44 -15.64 -3.47
C ARG A 64 4.96 -15.91 -3.22
N GLY A 65 4.06 -15.28 -3.98
CA GLY A 65 2.61 -15.47 -3.89
C GLY A 65 1.90 -14.55 -2.89
N TYR A 66 2.53 -13.46 -2.42
CA TYR A 66 1.89 -12.49 -1.54
C TYR A 66 1.32 -11.31 -2.34
N ALA A 67 0.11 -10.88 -2.01
CA ALA A 67 -0.33 -9.53 -2.36
C ALA A 67 0.42 -8.52 -1.49
N VAL A 68 0.97 -7.46 -2.07
CA VAL A 68 1.65 -6.40 -1.32
C VAL A 68 0.93 -5.07 -1.53
N LEU A 69 0.61 -4.41 -0.43
CA LEU A 69 -0.07 -3.13 -0.40
C LEU A 69 0.88 -2.08 0.19
N VAL A 70 1.08 -0.99 -0.54
CA VAL A 70 1.88 0.15 -0.10
C VAL A 70 0.95 1.37 -0.03
N GLN A 71 0.65 1.82 1.18
CA GLN A 71 -0.32 2.88 1.44
C GLN A 71 0.39 4.13 1.96
N ASP A 72 -0.05 5.28 1.46
CA ASP A 72 0.31 6.58 2.02
C ASP A 72 -0.51 6.84 3.29
N CYS A 73 0.15 7.24 4.39
CA CYS A 73 -0.57 7.68 5.60
C CYS A 73 -1.44 8.91 5.28
N ARG A 74 -2.47 9.15 6.09
CA ARG A 74 -3.36 10.31 5.98
C ARG A 74 -2.59 11.63 5.85
N GLY A 75 -3.04 12.48 4.92
CA GLY A 75 -2.41 13.76 4.62
C GLY A 75 -0.99 13.68 4.04
N SER A 76 -0.54 12.50 3.59
CA SER A 76 0.77 12.30 2.97
C SER A 76 0.64 11.72 1.56
N GLY A 77 1.65 11.95 0.72
CA GLY A 77 1.67 11.43 -0.65
C GLY A 77 0.40 11.81 -1.42
N HIS A 78 -0.35 10.80 -1.86
CA HIS A 78 -1.63 10.98 -2.56
C HIS A 78 -2.86 10.76 -1.65
N SER A 79 -2.67 10.42 -0.37
CA SER A 79 -3.79 10.26 0.57
C SER A 79 -4.43 11.60 0.91
N GLU A 80 -5.75 11.56 1.07
CA GLU A 80 -6.55 12.69 1.51
C GLU A 80 -6.33 12.99 3.01
N GLY A 81 -6.96 14.05 3.51
CA GLY A 81 -6.94 14.46 4.92
C GLY A 81 -5.74 15.36 5.30
N GLU A 82 -5.58 15.57 6.60
CA GLU A 82 -4.49 16.37 7.18
C GLU A 82 -3.50 15.47 7.93
N TYR A 83 -2.21 15.77 7.82
CA TYR A 83 -1.17 14.97 8.46
C TYR A 83 -1.02 15.33 9.93
N HIS A 84 -1.29 14.36 10.80
CA HIS A 84 -1.01 14.46 12.23
C HIS A 84 -0.02 13.38 12.65
N TYR A 85 1.15 13.81 13.13
CA TYR A 85 2.24 12.91 13.49
C TYR A 85 1.79 11.82 14.49
N TYR A 86 1.63 10.58 14.00
CA TYR A 86 1.19 9.38 14.71
C TYR A 86 -0.22 9.35 15.32
N LEU A 87 -1.02 10.42 15.21
CA LEU A 87 -2.30 10.47 15.91
C LEU A 87 -3.37 9.61 15.23
N ASP A 88 -3.41 9.60 13.91
CA ASP A 88 -4.44 8.90 13.13
C ASP A 88 -4.01 7.47 12.74
N ASP A 89 -2.71 7.16 12.82
CA ASP A 89 -2.14 5.93 12.27
C ASP A 89 -2.74 4.66 12.87
N ALA A 90 -3.10 4.66 14.16
CA ALA A 90 -3.71 3.48 14.78
C ALA A 90 -5.13 3.21 14.25
N ALA A 91 -5.95 4.25 14.13
CA ALA A 91 -7.32 4.15 13.66
C ALA A 91 -7.37 3.82 12.16
N ASP A 92 -6.61 4.56 11.35
CA ASP A 92 -6.51 4.32 9.91
C ASP A 92 -5.93 2.93 9.59
N GLY A 93 -4.98 2.46 10.42
CA GLY A 93 -4.41 1.12 10.29
C GLY A 93 -5.42 0.02 10.59
N HIS A 94 -6.29 0.24 11.59
CA HIS A 94 -7.40 -0.65 11.91
C HIS A 94 -8.43 -0.69 10.78
N ASP A 95 -8.84 0.46 10.24
CA ASP A 95 -9.85 0.53 9.18
C ASP A 95 -9.36 -0.07 7.85
N THR A 96 -8.05 -0.14 7.64
CA THR A 96 -7.45 -0.73 6.45
C THR A 96 -7.50 -2.28 6.44
N VAL A 97 -7.59 -2.95 7.60
CA VAL A 97 -7.47 -4.43 7.73
C VAL A 97 -8.75 -5.12 8.18
#